data_AF-A0A956ESW6-F1
#
_entry.id   AF-A0A956ESW6-F1
#
_cell.length_a   1.000
_cell.length_b   1.000
_cell.length_c   1.000
_cell.angle_alpha   90.00
_cell.angle_beta   90.00
_cell.angle_gamma   90.00
#
_symmetry.space_group_name_H-M   'P 1'
#
loop_
_entity.id
_entity.type
_entity.pdbx_description
1 polymer ?
#
loop_
_entity_poly.entity_id
_entity_poly.type
_entity_poly.pdbx_seq_one_letter_code
_entity_poly.pdbx_strand_id
1 'polypeptide(L)'
;GVPISGPDQLDAVMVRRLKEDLRQIDSGTYPKRRVVRLDLSYEGAGDGEGFGTWHALAAGNGERAGPTKEIGQSTDAELVLSDLLAKYTKLQKPKRGRAKLVFINLQKRLLSSVEAFYRTLRRHSETAEAQLEGAAKLEISQAELFAGAQSPEPPSANGTDDDEYGADDDAEDEAEAEAVARHTEALPKPSAEALELLRRMLSLAEQNRSAPDAKVLALLDWMREHQCSAMGAPHDQRKGAKWSDTRVIIFTEYGDTKRYLLNLLTAACEGTQRGDERVVQLHGGMSDESREAVQRAFLLPPGEPPARILLATDAAREGINLQAHCADLFHFDIPWNPARMEQRNGRIDRALQPAPEVRCHYFVYT
;
A
#
# COMPACT_ATOMS: atom_id res chain seq x y z
N GLY A 1 9.34 -25.85 -30.87
CA GLY A 1 9.93 -25.10 -29.75
C GLY A 1 11.42 -25.02 -29.95
N VAL A 2 12.04 -23.90 -29.58
CA VAL A 2 13.50 -23.71 -29.69
C VAL A 2 14.19 -24.52 -28.57
N PRO A 3 15.23 -25.32 -28.85
CA PRO A 3 15.91 -26.11 -27.83
C PRO A 3 16.79 -25.22 -26.94
N ILE A 4 16.76 -25.49 -25.64
CA ILE A 4 17.57 -24.82 -24.60
C ILE A 4 18.81 -25.68 -24.34
N SER A 5 20.00 -25.07 -24.28
CA SER A 5 21.29 -25.79 -24.26
C SER A 5 22.17 -25.53 -23.02
N GLY A 6 21.71 -24.75 -22.04
CA GLY A 6 22.52 -24.38 -20.86
C GLY A 6 21.72 -24.20 -19.56
N PRO A 7 22.31 -24.48 -18.38
CA PRO A 7 21.68 -24.29 -17.06
C PRO A 7 21.27 -22.83 -16.77
N ASP A 8 22.02 -21.89 -17.31
CA ASP A 8 21.85 -20.42 -17.27
C ASP A 8 20.67 -19.92 -18.12
N GLN A 9 20.07 -20.79 -18.93
CA GLN A 9 18.83 -20.50 -19.67
C GLN A 9 17.57 -20.96 -18.93
N LEU A 10 17.70 -21.61 -17.76
CA LEU A 10 16.58 -22.06 -16.92
C LEU A 10 16.08 -20.99 -15.94
N ASP A 11 16.83 -19.90 -15.73
CA ASP A 11 16.43 -18.83 -14.81
C ASP A 11 15.37 -17.92 -15.46
N ALA A 12 14.14 -18.28 -15.15
CA ALA A 12 12.89 -17.72 -15.64
C ALA A 12 12.72 -16.22 -15.32
N VAL A 13 12.65 -15.38 -16.36
CA VAL A 13 11.52 -14.49 -16.73
C VAL A 13 11.92 -13.75 -18.02
N MET A 14 11.32 -14.12 -19.16
CA MET A 14 11.60 -13.58 -20.50
C MET A 14 11.57 -12.04 -20.57
N VAL A 15 10.70 -11.39 -19.79
CA VAL A 15 10.53 -9.92 -19.81
C VAL A 15 11.71 -9.18 -19.16
N ARG A 16 12.30 -9.72 -18.09
CA ARG A 16 13.45 -9.09 -17.41
C ARG A 16 14.70 -9.17 -18.28
N ARG A 17 14.93 -10.34 -18.87
CA ARG A 17 16.03 -10.56 -19.80
C ARG A 17 15.90 -9.69 -21.05
N LEU A 18 14.70 -9.55 -21.64
CA LEU A 18 14.51 -8.67 -22.79
C LEU A 18 14.85 -7.21 -22.48
N LYS A 19 14.43 -6.67 -21.33
CA LYS A 19 14.79 -5.29 -20.94
C LYS A 19 16.29 -5.15 -20.69
N GLU A 20 16.92 -6.15 -20.10
CA GLU A 20 18.36 -6.17 -19.83
C GLU A 20 19.19 -6.30 -21.11
N ASP A 21 18.80 -7.20 -22.02
CA ASP A 21 19.39 -7.36 -23.35
C ASP A 21 19.18 -6.10 -24.19
N LEU A 22 18.00 -5.46 -24.13
CA LEU A 22 17.74 -4.17 -24.79
C LEU A 22 18.61 -3.05 -24.22
N ARG A 23 18.89 -3.02 -22.91
CA ARG A 23 19.84 -2.05 -22.31
C ARG A 23 21.27 -2.29 -22.80
N GLN A 24 21.64 -3.53 -23.11
CA GLN A 24 22.97 -3.88 -23.65
C GLN A 24 23.11 -3.56 -25.14
N ILE A 25 22.00 -3.64 -25.89
CA ILE A 25 21.98 -3.42 -27.34
C ILE A 25 21.72 -1.95 -27.70
N ASP A 26 20.92 -1.23 -26.91
CA ASP A 26 20.47 0.14 -27.19
C ASP A 26 20.80 1.06 -26.00
N SER A 27 21.83 1.88 -26.17
CA SER A 27 22.49 2.65 -25.12
C SER A 27 21.73 3.92 -24.69
N GLY A 28 20.44 3.81 -24.35
CA GLY A 28 19.69 4.97 -23.83
C GLY A 28 18.18 4.87 -23.66
N THR A 29 17.52 3.79 -24.10
CA THR A 29 16.03 3.82 -24.21
C THR A 29 15.30 3.37 -22.94
N TYR A 30 15.94 2.60 -22.05
CA TYR A 30 15.34 2.09 -20.80
C TYR A 30 16.14 2.52 -19.55
N PRO A 31 15.47 2.94 -18.46
CA PRO A 31 16.14 3.34 -17.23
C PRO A 31 16.72 2.11 -16.52
N LYS A 32 17.78 2.31 -15.73
CA LYS A 32 18.20 1.31 -14.73
C LYS A 32 17.17 1.28 -13.60
N ARG A 33 16.60 0.11 -13.31
CA ARG A 33 15.73 -0.06 -12.15
C ARG A 33 16.56 -0.33 -10.91
N ARG A 34 16.45 0.53 -9.91
CA ARG A 34 16.99 0.34 -8.57
C ARG A 34 15.87 -0.04 -7.61
N VAL A 35 16.07 -1.15 -6.91
CA VAL A 35 15.15 -1.63 -5.88
C VAL A 35 15.69 -1.13 -4.54
N VAL A 36 14.91 -0.32 -3.84
CA VAL A 36 15.29 0.34 -2.59
C VAL A 36 14.48 -0.27 -1.44
N ARG A 37 15.18 -0.97 -0.56
CA ARG A 37 14.61 -1.52 0.67
C ARG A 37 14.79 -0.51 1.79
N LEU A 38 13.72 -0.18 2.49
CA LEU A 38 13.76 0.64 3.70
C LEU A 38 13.56 -0.28 4.90
N ASP A 39 14.65 -0.56 5.62
CA ASP A 39 14.63 -1.31 6.87
C ASP A 39 14.16 -0.39 8.01
N LEU A 40 13.07 -0.76 8.67
CA LEU A 40 12.42 0.00 9.73
C LEU A 40 12.63 -0.73 11.06
N SER A 41 13.26 -0.05 12.01
CA SER A 41 13.51 -0.57 13.36
C SER A 41 12.97 0.38 14.42
N TYR A 42 12.46 -0.17 15.51
CA TYR A 42 11.88 0.58 16.62
C TYR A 42 12.76 0.46 17.87
N GLU A 43 12.96 1.57 18.57
CA GLU A 43 13.58 1.65 19.88
C GLU A 43 12.57 2.23 20.90
N GLY A 44 12.08 1.41 21.81
CA GLY A 44 11.08 1.81 22.80
C GLY A 44 10.60 0.66 23.67
N ALA A 45 9.48 0.87 24.38
CA ALA A 45 8.95 -0.08 25.37
C ALA A 45 8.41 -1.38 24.75
N GLY A 46 7.93 -1.32 23.50
CA GLY A 46 7.43 -2.50 22.80
C GLY A 46 6.01 -2.92 23.23
N ASP A 47 5.19 -1.97 23.66
CA ASP A 47 3.86 -2.22 24.25
C ASP A 47 2.69 -1.75 23.37
N GLY A 48 2.96 -1.04 22.27
CA GLY A 48 1.99 -0.50 21.33
C GLY A 48 1.35 0.81 21.78
N GLU A 49 1.60 1.26 23.01
CA GLU A 49 0.97 2.43 23.61
C GLU A 49 2.00 3.55 23.90
N GLY A 50 3.22 3.16 24.25
CA GLY A 50 4.34 4.07 24.49
C GLY A 50 4.93 4.62 23.20
N PHE A 51 5.22 5.92 23.20
CA PHE A 51 6.03 6.51 22.15
C PHE A 51 7.47 6.02 22.26
N GLY A 52 8.00 5.54 21.14
CA GLY A 52 9.42 5.25 20.96
C GLY A 52 9.94 5.93 19.71
N THR A 53 11.18 5.64 19.37
CA THR A 53 11.87 6.22 18.23
C THR A 53 11.93 5.19 17.11
N TRP A 54 11.47 5.60 15.93
CA TRP A 54 11.62 4.84 14.71
C TRP A 54 12.86 5.27 13.96
N HIS A 55 13.56 4.28 13.42
CA HIS A 55 14.71 4.48 12.56
C HIS A 55 14.52 3.80 11.21
N ALA A 56 15.10 4.37 10.17
CA ALA A 56 15.18 3.78 8.85
C ALA A 56 16.63 3.60 8.38
N LEU A 57 16.86 2.53 7.63
CA LEU A 57 18.08 2.31 6.86
C LEU A 57 17.71 1.96 5.41
N ALA A 58 18.18 2.75 4.46
CA ALA A 58 18.02 2.45 3.05
C ALA A 58 19.09 1.44 2.59
N ALA A 59 18.66 0.35 1.96
CA ALA A 59 19.54 -0.60 1.28
C ALA A 59 19.22 -0.61 -0.22
N GLY A 60 20.24 -0.45 -1.07
CA GLY A 60 20.09 -0.46 -2.52
C GLY A 60 20.67 -1.75 -3.11
N ASN A 61 19.90 -2.44 -3.96
CA ASN A 61 20.34 -3.66 -4.67
C ASN A 61 20.97 -4.74 -3.76
N GLY A 62 20.50 -4.87 -2.52
CA GLY A 62 20.98 -5.88 -1.56
C GLY A 62 22.19 -5.45 -0.72
N GLU A 63 22.76 -4.26 -0.93
CA GLU A 63 23.84 -3.71 -0.12
C GLU A 63 23.28 -2.68 0.88
N ARG A 64 23.65 -2.80 2.16
CA ARG A 64 23.31 -1.82 3.21
C ARG A 64 23.98 -0.50 2.85
N ALA A 65 23.19 0.55 2.61
CA ALA A 65 23.70 1.87 2.25
C ALA A 65 23.57 2.81 3.46
N GLY A 66 24.69 3.03 4.16
CA GLY A 66 24.82 4.09 5.16
C GLY A 66 24.42 3.72 6.59
N PRO A 67 24.46 4.71 7.52
CA PRO A 67 24.05 4.53 8.90
C PRO A 67 22.52 4.58 9.03
N THR A 68 22.00 3.83 10.01
CA THR A 68 20.62 3.94 10.47
C THR A 68 20.32 5.38 10.90
N LYS A 69 19.19 5.93 10.45
CA LYS A 69 18.77 7.33 10.69
C LYS A 69 17.45 7.35 11.45
N GLU A 70 17.34 8.22 12.44
CA GLU A 70 16.07 8.52 13.11
C GLU A 70 15.08 9.20 12.15
N ILE A 71 13.86 8.66 12.05
CA ILE A 71 12.81 9.16 11.15
C ILE A 71 11.63 9.80 11.88
N GLY A 72 11.49 9.56 13.18
CA GLY A 72 10.49 10.21 14.02
C GLY A 72 10.07 9.36 15.22
N GLN A 73 9.18 9.91 16.03
CA GLN A 73 8.59 9.23 17.18
C GLN A 73 7.14 8.84 16.89
N SER A 74 6.79 7.61 17.23
CA SER A 74 5.42 7.09 17.18
C SER A 74 5.33 5.86 18.07
N THR A 75 4.16 5.25 18.15
CA THR A 75 3.97 3.95 18.79
C THR A 75 4.52 2.82 17.90
N ASP A 76 4.62 1.61 18.44
CA ASP A 76 4.89 0.39 17.69
C ASP A 76 3.64 -0.49 17.53
N ALA A 77 2.46 0.15 17.46
CA ALA A 77 1.18 -0.52 17.45
C ALA A 77 1.10 -1.61 16.36
N GLU A 78 1.66 -1.39 15.18
CA GLU A 78 1.70 -2.39 14.10
C GLU A 78 2.45 -3.68 14.48
N LEU A 79 3.53 -3.58 15.27
CA LEU A 79 4.31 -4.73 15.71
C LEU A 79 3.53 -5.52 16.76
N VAL A 80 2.94 -4.82 17.73
CA VAL A 80 2.14 -5.44 18.79
C VAL A 80 0.85 -6.06 18.22
N LEU A 81 0.18 -5.37 17.29
CA LEU A 81 -0.99 -5.91 16.58
C LEU A 81 -0.63 -7.18 15.80
N SER A 82 0.55 -7.24 15.18
CA SER A 82 1.03 -8.43 14.47
C SER A 82 1.18 -9.62 15.43
N ASP A 83 1.79 -9.40 16.60
CA ASP A 83 1.95 -10.43 17.63
C ASP A 83 0.61 -10.89 18.22
N LEU A 84 -0.30 -9.95 18.49
CA LEU A 84 -1.64 -10.26 18.98
C LEU A 84 -2.44 -11.06 17.92
N LEU A 85 -2.37 -10.66 16.65
CA LEU A 85 -3.02 -11.36 15.55
C LEU A 85 -2.45 -12.77 15.38
N ALA A 86 -1.14 -12.95 15.54
CA ALA A 86 -0.51 -14.27 15.50
C ALA A 86 -0.98 -15.18 16.64
N LYS A 87 -1.13 -14.65 17.87
CA LYS A 87 -1.70 -15.37 19.02
C LYS A 87 -3.16 -15.72 18.78
N TYR A 88 -3.97 -14.76 18.35
CA TYR A 88 -5.38 -14.96 18.02
C TYR A 88 -5.57 -16.03 16.93
N THR A 89 -4.76 -15.96 15.86
CA THR A 89 -4.76 -16.95 14.77
C THR A 89 -4.47 -18.36 15.28
N LYS A 90 -3.57 -18.54 16.25
CA LYS A 90 -3.29 -19.86 16.84
C LYS A 90 -4.50 -20.43 17.58
N LEU A 91 -5.26 -19.58 18.29
CA LEU A 91 -6.44 -19.99 19.05
C LEU A 91 -7.66 -20.27 18.16
N GLN A 92 -7.82 -19.50 17.07
CA GLN A 92 -9.00 -19.56 16.19
C GLN A 92 -8.75 -20.28 14.85
N LYS A 93 -7.59 -20.93 14.68
CA LYS A 93 -7.20 -21.52 13.39
C LYS A 93 -8.22 -22.56 12.91
N PRO A 94 -8.88 -22.35 11.76
CA PRO A 94 -9.82 -23.32 11.23
C PRO A 94 -9.06 -24.53 10.65
N LYS A 95 -9.60 -25.73 10.89
CA LYS A 95 -8.99 -26.98 10.41
C LYS A 95 -8.98 -27.08 8.88
N ARG A 96 -10.01 -26.58 8.19
CA ARG A 96 -10.16 -26.55 6.71
C ARG A 96 -11.09 -25.42 6.27
N GLY A 97 -11.11 -25.12 4.96
CA GLY A 97 -12.15 -24.29 4.32
C GLY A 97 -11.83 -22.80 4.20
N ARG A 98 -12.82 -22.05 3.70
CA ARG A 98 -12.76 -20.60 3.40
C ARG A 98 -12.54 -19.72 4.63
N ALA A 99 -12.78 -20.23 5.83
CA ALA A 99 -12.53 -19.53 7.09
C ALA A 99 -11.04 -19.11 7.29
N LYS A 100 -10.09 -19.75 6.58
CA LYS A 100 -8.68 -19.31 6.56
C LYS A 100 -8.51 -17.91 5.95
N LEU A 101 -9.42 -17.50 5.06
CA LEU A 101 -9.36 -16.21 4.38
C LEU A 101 -9.52 -15.04 5.36
N VAL A 102 -10.22 -15.23 6.48
CA VAL A 102 -10.31 -14.21 7.55
C VAL A 102 -8.91 -13.77 8.00
N PHE A 103 -8.06 -14.72 8.39
CA PHE A 103 -6.72 -14.42 8.88
C PHE A 103 -5.80 -13.89 7.79
N ILE A 104 -5.94 -14.40 6.57
CA ILE A 104 -5.16 -13.89 5.43
C ILE A 104 -5.52 -12.43 5.18
N ASN A 105 -6.81 -12.07 5.10
CA ASN A 105 -7.24 -10.71 4.85
C ASN A 105 -6.87 -9.77 6.02
N LEU A 106 -7.04 -10.21 7.27
CA LEU A 106 -6.57 -9.44 8.43
C LEU A 106 -5.06 -9.18 8.39
N GLN A 107 -4.24 -10.17 8.02
CA GLN A 107 -2.79 -9.98 7.85
C GLN A 107 -2.47 -9.00 6.73
N LYS A 108 -3.16 -9.11 5.59
CA LYS A 108 -2.97 -8.18 4.46
C LYS A 108 -3.33 -6.75 4.82
N ARG A 109 -4.46 -6.56 5.48
CA ARG A 109 -4.95 -5.25 5.92
C ARG A 109 -3.98 -4.63 6.93
N LEU A 110 -3.46 -5.41 7.89
CA LEU A 110 -2.43 -4.96 8.84
C LEU A 110 -1.12 -4.58 8.17
N LEU A 111 -0.65 -5.36 7.18
CA LEU A 111 0.55 -5.03 6.42
C LEU A 111 0.38 -3.72 5.63
N SER A 112 -0.85 -3.39 5.23
CA SER A 112 -1.14 -2.15 4.51
C SER A 112 -1.25 -0.94 5.44
N SER A 113 -2.13 -0.93 6.43
CA SER A 113 -2.17 0.15 7.45
C SER A 113 -2.98 -0.26 8.68
N VAL A 114 -2.74 0.41 9.81
CA VAL A 114 -3.56 0.24 11.02
C VAL A 114 -5.02 0.62 10.76
N GLU A 115 -5.28 1.63 9.92
CA GLU A 115 -6.65 2.02 9.52
C GLU A 115 -7.38 0.90 8.77
N ALA A 116 -6.75 0.33 7.73
CA ALA A 116 -7.33 -0.76 6.95
C ALA A 116 -7.57 -1.99 7.84
N PHE A 117 -6.62 -2.29 8.74
CA PHE A 117 -6.77 -3.37 9.70
C PHE A 117 -7.93 -3.15 10.66
N TYR A 118 -8.04 -1.97 11.27
CA TYR A 118 -9.11 -1.64 12.21
C TYR A 118 -10.50 -1.87 11.59
N ARG A 119 -10.73 -1.39 10.36
CA ARG A 119 -12.03 -1.53 9.68
C ARG A 119 -12.41 -2.99 9.45
N THR A 120 -11.49 -3.79 8.92
CA THR A 120 -11.72 -5.22 8.70
C THR A 120 -11.84 -5.99 10.01
N LEU A 121 -11.00 -5.69 11.00
CA LEU A 121 -11.03 -6.31 12.32
C LEU A 121 -12.34 -6.03 13.05
N ARG A 122 -12.87 -4.81 12.92
CA ARG A 122 -14.14 -4.41 13.53
C ARG A 122 -15.28 -5.27 13.01
N ARG A 123 -15.42 -5.43 11.68
CA ARG A 123 -16.42 -6.32 11.09
C ARG A 123 -16.27 -7.75 11.59
N HIS A 124 -15.03 -8.27 11.58
CA HIS A 124 -14.74 -9.59 12.11
C HIS A 124 -15.17 -9.75 13.58
N SER A 125 -14.86 -8.77 14.43
CA SER A 125 -15.19 -8.80 15.85
C SER A 125 -16.69 -8.71 16.11
N GLU A 126 -17.39 -7.80 15.43
CA GLU A 126 -18.85 -7.66 15.52
C GLU A 126 -19.54 -8.99 15.18
N THR A 127 -19.11 -9.66 14.10
CA THR A 127 -19.65 -10.98 13.73
C THR A 127 -19.28 -12.05 14.76
N ALA A 128 -18.04 -12.10 15.24
CA ALA A 128 -17.59 -13.10 16.20
C ALA A 128 -18.32 -12.99 17.55
N GLU A 129 -18.61 -11.77 18.01
CA GLU A 129 -19.40 -11.52 19.23
C GLU A 129 -20.86 -11.91 19.03
N ALA A 130 -21.47 -11.55 17.89
CA ALA A 130 -22.85 -11.95 17.56
C ALA A 130 -23.06 -13.48 17.54
N GLN A 131 -22.06 -14.25 17.07
CA GLN A 131 -22.10 -15.72 17.11
C GLN A 131 -22.16 -16.30 18.53
N LEU A 132 -21.61 -15.59 19.52
CA LEU A 132 -21.69 -16.01 20.93
C LEU A 132 -23.07 -15.76 21.49
N GLU A 133 -23.66 -14.60 21.17
CA GLU A 133 -24.99 -14.19 21.63
C GLU A 133 -26.13 -14.96 20.95
N GLY A 134 -25.83 -15.71 19.88
CA GLY A 134 -26.82 -16.53 19.17
C GLY A 134 -27.75 -15.72 18.26
N ALA A 135 -27.33 -14.52 17.84
CA ALA A 135 -28.06 -13.69 16.88
C ALA A 135 -28.13 -14.37 15.50
N ALA A 136 -29.27 -14.22 14.81
CA ALA A 136 -29.67 -15.00 13.65
C ALA A 136 -28.82 -14.79 12.38
N LYS A 137 -28.74 -15.85 11.57
CA LYS A 137 -28.05 -15.92 10.27
C LYS A 137 -28.68 -14.96 9.24
N LEU A 138 -27.87 -14.19 8.54
CA LEU A 138 -28.26 -13.57 7.25
C LEU A 138 -28.11 -14.64 6.15
N GLU A 139 -29.22 -15.07 5.54
CA GLU A 139 -29.16 -15.95 4.36
C GLU A 139 -28.85 -15.13 3.11
N ILE A 140 -27.76 -15.45 2.41
CA ILE A 140 -27.41 -14.81 1.13
C ILE A 140 -26.90 -15.84 0.10
N SER A 141 -27.21 -15.58 -1.17
CA SER A 141 -27.19 -16.52 -2.31
C SER A 141 -25.79 -16.90 -2.82
N GLN A 142 -25.71 -18.05 -3.52
CA GLN A 142 -24.47 -18.64 -4.07
C GLN A 142 -23.71 -17.78 -5.10
N ALA A 143 -24.34 -16.77 -5.69
CA ALA A 143 -23.74 -15.95 -6.74
C ALA A 143 -22.63 -15.02 -6.21
N GLU A 144 -22.74 -14.55 -4.96
CA GLU A 144 -21.75 -13.66 -4.33
C GLU A 144 -20.51 -14.40 -3.79
N LEU A 145 -20.56 -15.75 -3.73
CA LEU A 145 -19.47 -16.60 -3.26
C LEU A 145 -18.29 -16.71 -4.24
N PHE A 146 -18.39 -16.17 -5.45
CA PHE A 146 -17.33 -16.17 -6.47
C PHE A 146 -16.58 -14.84 -6.60
N ALA A 147 -17.16 -13.71 -6.20
CA ALA A 147 -16.55 -12.39 -6.39
C ALA A 147 -15.33 -12.12 -5.48
N GLY A 148 -15.39 -12.53 -4.20
CA GLY A 148 -14.35 -12.19 -3.20
C GLY A 148 -13.11 -13.11 -3.15
N ALA A 149 -13.06 -14.17 -3.97
CA ALA A 149 -11.94 -15.13 -3.97
C ALA A 149 -11.00 -14.96 -5.18
N GLN A 150 -11.35 -14.09 -6.12
CA GLN A 150 -10.48 -13.76 -7.24
C GLN A 150 -9.57 -12.61 -6.81
N SER A 151 -8.25 -12.82 -6.83
CA SER A 151 -7.40 -11.71 -7.27
C SER A 151 -8.00 -11.27 -8.60
N PRO A 152 -8.40 -9.99 -8.83
CA PRO A 152 -8.93 -9.58 -10.13
C PRO A 152 -8.08 -10.21 -11.23
N GLU A 153 -8.72 -11.11 -11.97
CA GLU A 153 -8.20 -11.52 -13.25
C GLU A 153 -8.11 -10.25 -14.09
N PRO A 154 -7.09 -10.11 -14.97
CA PRO A 154 -7.10 -9.01 -15.92
C PRO A 154 -8.48 -9.01 -16.62
N PRO A 155 -9.15 -7.85 -16.74
CA PRO A 155 -10.49 -7.79 -17.28
C PRO A 155 -10.51 -8.50 -18.64
N SER A 156 -11.42 -9.47 -18.75
CA SER A 156 -11.73 -10.07 -20.04
C SER A 156 -12.30 -8.98 -20.93
N ALA A 157 -11.74 -8.82 -22.13
CA ALA A 157 -12.08 -7.76 -23.09
C ALA A 157 -13.51 -7.83 -23.68
N ASN A 158 -14.43 -8.53 -23.01
CA ASN A 158 -15.83 -8.69 -23.41
C ASN A 158 -16.72 -8.57 -22.16
N GLY A 159 -16.81 -7.36 -21.61
CA GLY A 159 -17.79 -6.94 -20.61
C GLY A 159 -18.31 -5.57 -21.02
N THR A 160 -19.61 -5.36 -20.88
CA THR A 160 -20.36 -4.15 -21.26
C THR A 160 -19.71 -2.86 -20.74
N ASP A 161 -19.79 -1.78 -21.54
CA ASP A 161 -19.09 -0.48 -21.44
C ASP A 161 -19.23 0.33 -20.11
N ASP A 162 -19.70 -0.24 -19.00
CA ASP A 162 -19.84 0.44 -17.70
C ASP A 162 -18.70 0.11 -16.69
N ASP A 163 -17.76 -0.80 -17.01
CA ASP A 163 -16.73 -1.33 -16.09
C ASP A 163 -15.27 -0.91 -16.43
N GLU A 164 -15.06 0.12 -17.27
CA GLU A 164 -13.74 0.40 -17.88
C GLU A 164 -12.59 0.68 -16.88
N TYR A 165 -12.88 1.20 -15.69
CA TYR A 165 -11.87 1.69 -14.74
C TYR A 165 -11.88 1.03 -13.35
N GLY A 166 -12.69 -0.01 -13.16
CA GLY A 166 -12.86 -0.69 -11.87
C GLY A 166 -13.85 0.01 -10.93
N ALA A 167 -14.15 -0.64 -9.80
CA ALA A 167 -15.14 -0.13 -8.85
C ALA A 167 -14.59 1.02 -8.00
N ASP A 168 -15.49 1.70 -7.29
CA ASP A 168 -15.11 2.66 -6.27
C ASP A 168 -14.36 1.96 -5.11
N ASP A 169 -13.24 2.55 -4.67
CA ASP A 169 -12.38 1.91 -3.66
C ASP A 169 -13.14 1.67 -2.34
N ASP A 170 -14.06 2.56 -1.95
CA ASP A 170 -14.82 2.42 -0.70
C ASP A 170 -15.79 1.23 -0.80
N ALA A 171 -16.36 1.01 -1.98
CA ALA A 171 -17.21 -0.15 -2.25
C ALA A 171 -16.42 -1.47 -2.26
N GLU A 172 -15.21 -1.47 -2.83
CA GLU A 172 -14.32 -2.65 -2.80
C GLU A 172 -13.89 -2.99 -1.36
N ASP A 173 -13.53 -1.99 -0.57
CA ASP A 173 -13.15 -2.17 0.83
C ASP A 173 -14.29 -2.74 1.68
N GLU A 174 -15.51 -2.19 1.52
CA GLU A 174 -16.68 -2.68 2.23
C GLU A 174 -17.02 -4.13 1.82
N ALA A 175 -16.94 -4.45 0.53
CA ALA A 175 -17.20 -5.80 0.03
C ALA A 175 -16.21 -6.83 0.59
N GLU A 176 -14.93 -6.49 0.72
CA GLU A 176 -13.93 -7.36 1.34
C GLU A 176 -14.16 -7.52 2.85
N ALA A 177 -14.51 -6.44 3.56
CA ALA A 177 -14.83 -6.49 4.98
C ALA A 177 -16.07 -7.38 5.24
N GLU A 178 -17.09 -7.29 4.38
CA GLU A 178 -18.27 -8.15 4.41
C GLU A 178 -17.94 -9.60 4.06
N ALA A 179 -17.00 -9.85 3.13
CA ALA A 179 -16.50 -11.19 2.87
C ALA A 179 -15.80 -11.80 4.11
N VAL A 180 -15.05 -10.98 4.86
CA VAL A 180 -14.43 -11.40 6.12
C VAL A 180 -15.48 -11.71 7.18
N ALA A 181 -16.51 -10.88 7.32
CA ALA A 181 -17.65 -11.15 8.22
C ALA A 181 -18.31 -12.51 7.88
N ARG A 182 -18.65 -12.73 6.61
CA ARG A 182 -19.22 -14.01 6.15
C ARG A 182 -18.30 -15.21 6.41
N HIS A 183 -16.99 -15.07 6.22
CA HIS A 183 -16.04 -16.14 6.52
C HIS A 183 -15.83 -16.36 8.02
N THR A 184 -16.10 -15.35 8.84
CA THR A 184 -16.09 -15.43 10.31
C THR A 184 -17.19 -16.35 10.80
N GLU A 185 -18.34 -16.38 10.14
CA GLU A 185 -19.44 -17.26 10.52
C GLU A 185 -19.07 -18.77 10.50
N ALA A 186 -18.07 -19.13 9.69
CA ALA A 186 -17.56 -20.49 9.57
C ALA A 186 -16.44 -20.81 10.59
N LEU A 187 -16.03 -19.85 11.42
CA LEU A 187 -15.05 -20.07 12.49
C LEU A 187 -15.68 -20.77 13.70
N PRO A 188 -14.87 -21.49 14.49
CA PRO A 188 -15.32 -21.96 15.79
C PRO A 188 -15.70 -20.76 16.67
N LYS A 189 -16.64 -20.96 17.60
CA LYS A 189 -16.97 -19.94 18.60
C LYS A 189 -15.71 -19.53 19.36
N PRO A 190 -15.43 -18.23 19.51
CA PRO A 190 -14.21 -17.79 20.16
C PRO A 190 -14.21 -18.14 21.65
N SER A 191 -13.04 -18.53 22.17
CA SER A 191 -12.84 -18.69 23.61
C SER A 191 -12.78 -17.31 24.30
N ALA A 192 -12.91 -17.28 25.62
CA ALA A 192 -12.76 -16.03 26.39
C ALA A 192 -11.40 -15.36 26.13
N GLU A 193 -10.32 -16.13 26.07
CA GLU A 193 -8.98 -15.65 25.72
C GLU A 193 -8.92 -15.06 24.30
N ALA A 194 -9.57 -15.71 23.32
CA ALA A 194 -9.59 -15.21 21.95
C ALA A 194 -10.38 -13.89 21.82
N LEU A 195 -11.47 -13.74 22.56
CA LEU A 195 -12.23 -12.48 22.64
C LEU A 195 -11.42 -11.36 23.29
N GLU A 196 -10.67 -11.67 24.34
CA GLU A 196 -9.80 -10.69 24.98
C GLU A 196 -8.73 -10.17 24.01
N LEU A 197 -8.12 -11.06 23.23
CA LEU A 197 -7.19 -10.67 22.17
C LEU A 197 -7.87 -9.81 21.08
N LEU A 198 -9.07 -10.17 20.63
CA LEU A 198 -9.83 -9.37 19.66
C LEU A 198 -10.10 -7.95 20.17
N ARG A 199 -10.62 -7.83 21.40
CA ARG A 199 -10.92 -6.54 22.02
C ARG A 199 -9.68 -5.70 22.23
N ARG A 200 -8.57 -6.33 22.63
CA ARG A 200 -7.28 -5.65 22.76
C ARG A 200 -6.78 -5.14 21.41
N MET A 201 -6.83 -5.96 20.37
CA MET A 201 -6.44 -5.52 19.01
C MET A 201 -7.32 -4.38 18.51
N LEU A 202 -8.63 -4.44 18.74
CA LEU A 202 -9.55 -3.37 18.34
C LEU A 202 -9.23 -2.05 19.04
N SER A 203 -9.10 -2.08 20.37
CA SER A 203 -8.76 -0.90 21.16
C SER A 203 -7.44 -0.29 20.70
N LEU A 204 -6.40 -1.11 20.53
CA LEU A 204 -5.08 -0.66 20.11
C LEU A 204 -5.10 -0.10 18.68
N ALA A 205 -5.78 -0.76 17.75
CA ALA A 205 -5.91 -0.30 16.38
C ALA A 205 -6.72 1.00 16.31
N GLU A 206 -7.82 1.11 17.08
CA GLU A 206 -8.65 2.32 17.13
C GLU A 206 -7.89 3.54 17.62
N GLN A 207 -7.05 3.38 18.65
CA GLN A 207 -6.24 4.46 19.21
C GLN A 207 -5.17 4.95 18.22
N ASN A 208 -4.68 4.06 17.33
CA ASN A 208 -3.56 4.34 16.44
C ASN A 208 -3.95 4.53 14.97
N ARG A 209 -5.21 4.29 14.58
CA ARG A 209 -5.67 4.29 13.17
C ARG A 209 -5.45 5.59 12.39
N SER A 210 -5.23 6.71 13.08
CA SER A 210 -4.97 8.03 12.45
C SER A 210 -3.58 8.57 12.75
N ALA A 211 -2.77 7.85 13.53
CA ALA A 211 -1.40 8.24 13.83
C ALA A 211 -0.46 7.78 12.70
N PRO A 212 0.63 8.51 12.41
CA PRO A 212 1.62 8.08 11.44
C PRO A 212 2.38 6.85 11.97
N ASP A 213 2.28 5.73 11.23
CA ASP A 213 3.10 4.53 11.44
C ASP A 213 4.54 4.69 10.92
N ALA A 214 5.38 3.68 11.14
CA ALA A 214 6.78 3.70 10.71
C ALA A 214 6.98 3.96 9.21
N LYS A 215 6.08 3.45 8.36
CA LYS A 215 6.16 3.63 6.90
C LYS A 215 5.83 5.07 6.52
N VAL A 216 4.84 5.68 7.17
CA VAL A 216 4.53 7.10 6.98
C VAL A 216 5.68 7.97 7.44
N LEU A 217 6.28 7.69 8.61
CA LEU A 217 7.44 8.43 9.09
C LEU A 217 8.62 8.38 8.10
N ALA A 218 8.92 7.18 7.58
CA ALA A 218 9.97 7.00 6.58
C ALA A 218 9.66 7.73 5.26
N LEU A 219 8.39 7.70 4.83
CA LEU A 219 7.94 8.43 3.65
C LEU A 219 8.07 9.95 3.83
N LEU A 220 7.66 10.48 4.98
CA LEU A 220 7.80 11.91 5.30
C LEU A 220 9.26 12.33 5.39
N ASP A 221 10.14 11.49 5.95
CA ASP A 221 11.58 11.74 5.95
C ASP A 221 12.14 11.82 4.53
N TRP A 222 11.78 10.88 3.66
CA TRP A 222 12.16 10.92 2.25
C TRP A 222 11.64 12.18 1.55
N MET A 223 10.38 12.58 1.80
CA MET A 223 9.79 13.80 1.23
C MET A 223 10.47 15.08 1.73
N ARG A 224 10.89 15.12 3.01
CA ARG A 224 11.67 16.24 3.54
C ARG A 224 12.99 16.42 2.79
N GLU A 225 13.66 15.31 2.49
CA GLU A 225 14.94 15.34 1.78
C GLU A 225 14.78 15.67 0.29
N HIS A 226 13.76 15.14 -0.38
CA HIS A 226 13.67 15.16 -1.84
C HIS A 226 12.66 16.15 -2.41
N GLN A 227 11.65 16.56 -1.63
CA GLN A 227 10.52 17.37 -2.11
C GLN A 227 10.43 18.71 -1.39
N CYS A 228 10.32 18.74 -0.07
CA CYS A 228 10.17 19.98 0.69
C CYS A 228 10.65 19.78 2.14
N SER A 229 11.73 20.46 2.51
CA SER A 229 12.41 20.29 3.81
C SER A 229 11.54 20.54 5.05
N ALA A 230 10.43 21.28 4.91
CA ALA A 230 9.51 21.57 6.00
C ALA A 230 8.25 20.67 6.02
N MET A 231 8.22 19.59 5.22
CA MET A 231 7.11 18.63 5.22
C MET A 231 6.87 18.06 6.61
N GLY A 232 5.63 18.20 7.12
CA GLY A 232 5.25 17.73 8.46
C GLY A 232 5.90 18.49 9.63
N ALA A 233 6.65 19.57 9.38
CA ALA A 233 7.20 20.42 10.42
C ALA A 233 6.08 21.23 11.12
N PRO A 234 6.34 21.81 12.31
CA PRO A 234 5.41 22.73 12.96
C PRO A 234 4.97 23.89 12.03
N HIS A 235 3.76 24.41 12.25
CA HIS A 235 3.12 25.36 11.33
C HIS A 235 3.92 26.65 11.07
N ASP A 236 4.59 27.16 12.11
CA ASP A 236 5.48 28.33 12.03
C ASP A 236 6.71 28.09 11.13
N GLN A 237 7.20 26.85 11.08
CA GLN A 237 8.41 26.47 10.32
C GLN A 237 8.12 26.11 8.86
N ARG A 238 6.88 25.71 8.53
CA ARG A 238 6.49 25.31 7.16
C ARG A 238 5.98 26.44 6.28
N LYS A 239 5.72 27.62 6.84
CA LYS A 239 5.06 28.73 6.14
C LYS A 239 5.82 29.14 4.87
N GLY A 240 5.22 28.88 3.71
CA GLY A 240 5.80 29.24 2.42
C GLY A 240 7.04 28.43 2.03
N ALA A 241 7.30 27.30 2.69
CA ALA A 241 8.39 26.40 2.32
C ALA A 241 8.28 25.98 0.86
N LYS A 242 9.41 26.05 0.15
CA LYS A 242 9.49 25.78 -1.29
C LYS A 242 9.57 24.28 -1.54
N TRP A 243 9.00 23.88 -2.67
CA TRP A 243 9.05 22.53 -3.18
C TRP A 243 10.06 22.39 -4.30
N SER A 244 10.74 21.25 -4.36
CA SER A 244 11.48 20.80 -5.52
C SER A 244 10.51 20.30 -6.61
N ASP A 245 11.09 19.89 -7.74
CA ASP A 245 10.35 19.31 -8.86
C ASP A 245 10.22 17.79 -8.79
N THR A 246 10.80 17.16 -7.77
CA THR A 246 10.74 15.70 -7.58
C THR A 246 9.30 15.24 -7.39
N ARG A 247 8.85 14.31 -8.24
CA ARG A 247 7.56 13.65 -8.11
C ARG A 247 7.72 12.23 -7.58
N VAL A 248 6.71 11.78 -6.83
CA VAL A 248 6.63 10.41 -6.30
C VAL A 248 5.24 9.84 -6.50
N ILE A 249 5.19 8.55 -6.84
CA ILE A 249 3.94 7.77 -6.86
C ILE A 249 3.94 6.84 -5.66
N ILE A 250 2.83 6.79 -4.93
CA ILE A 250 2.66 5.87 -3.81
C ILE A 250 1.50 4.95 -4.14
N PHE A 251 1.81 3.66 -4.25
CA PHE A 251 0.82 2.63 -4.49
C PHE A 251 0.39 1.93 -3.20
N THR A 252 -0.91 1.72 -3.09
CA THR A 252 -1.56 0.90 -2.07
C THR A 252 -2.57 -0.02 -2.75
N GLU A 253 -2.85 -1.18 -2.17
CA GLU A 253 -3.90 -2.09 -2.64
C GLU A 253 -5.27 -1.60 -2.20
N TYR A 254 -5.37 -1.02 -1.00
CA TYR A 254 -6.63 -0.70 -0.33
C TYR A 254 -6.96 0.79 -0.34
N GLY A 255 -8.25 1.10 -0.51
CA GLY A 255 -8.80 2.46 -0.43
C GLY A 255 -8.68 3.05 0.97
N ASP A 256 -8.91 2.24 2.01
CA ASP A 256 -8.75 2.58 3.42
C ASP A 256 -7.38 3.20 3.68
N THR A 257 -6.32 2.52 3.20
CA THR A 257 -4.94 2.98 3.30
C THR A 257 -4.69 4.22 2.44
N LYS A 258 -5.27 4.31 1.24
CA LYS A 258 -5.18 5.52 0.40
C LYS A 258 -5.76 6.73 1.13
N ARG A 259 -6.95 6.61 1.72
CA ARG A 259 -7.60 7.70 2.48
C ARG A 259 -6.81 8.09 3.73
N TYR A 260 -6.28 7.10 4.45
CA TYR A 260 -5.34 7.31 5.57
C TYR A 260 -4.11 8.13 5.15
N LEU A 261 -3.45 7.72 4.06
CA LEU A 261 -2.30 8.44 3.51
C LEU A 261 -2.65 9.84 3.02
N LEU A 262 -3.78 10.00 2.33
CA LEU A 262 -4.24 11.30 1.86
C LEU A 262 -4.38 12.30 3.02
N ASN A 263 -5.02 11.88 4.11
CA ASN A 263 -5.21 12.72 5.28
C ASN A 263 -3.87 13.16 5.89
N LEU A 264 -2.96 12.21 6.12
CA LEU A 264 -1.65 12.50 6.73
C LEU A 264 -0.76 13.37 5.83
N LEU A 265 -0.71 13.06 4.54
CA LEU A 265 0.14 13.80 3.60
C LEU A 265 -0.41 15.20 3.31
N THR A 266 -1.73 15.37 3.23
CA THR A 266 -2.35 16.71 3.08
C THR A 266 -2.08 17.55 4.32
N ALA A 267 -2.25 17.00 5.52
CA ALA A 267 -1.91 17.68 6.76
C ALA A 267 -0.42 18.05 6.85
N ALA A 268 0.48 17.18 6.34
CA ALA A 268 1.91 17.45 6.29
C ALA A 268 2.29 18.55 5.27
N CYS A 269 1.52 18.69 4.18
CA CYS A 269 1.71 19.72 3.16
C CYS A 269 1.15 21.08 3.55
N GLU A 270 0.17 21.13 4.46
CA GLU A 270 -0.52 22.36 4.86
C GLU A 270 0.46 23.48 5.24
N GLY A 271 0.19 24.72 4.82
CA GLY A 271 1.04 25.89 5.11
C GLY A 271 2.32 25.99 4.27
N THR A 272 2.73 24.93 3.57
CA THR A 272 3.80 25.01 2.55
C THR A 272 3.31 25.73 1.29
N GLN A 273 4.22 26.08 0.38
CA GLN A 273 3.85 26.74 -0.88
C GLN A 273 2.88 25.88 -1.71
N ARG A 274 1.64 26.34 -1.90
CA ARG A 274 0.56 25.62 -2.62
C ARG A 274 0.33 24.21 -2.09
N GLY A 275 0.41 24.05 -0.77
CA GLY A 275 0.38 22.74 -0.08
C GLY A 275 -0.87 21.90 -0.36
N ASP A 276 -2.01 22.57 -0.51
CA ASP A 276 -3.33 22.00 -0.84
C ASP A 276 -3.40 21.36 -2.23
N GLU A 277 -2.47 21.70 -3.13
CA GLU A 277 -2.44 21.20 -4.50
C GLU A 277 -1.30 20.17 -4.74
N ARG A 278 -0.59 19.75 -3.69
CA ARG A 278 0.61 18.89 -3.82
C ARG A 278 0.29 17.41 -3.94
N VAL A 279 -0.81 16.98 -3.33
CA VAL A 279 -1.27 15.60 -3.31
C VAL A 279 -2.45 15.43 -4.26
N VAL A 280 -2.32 14.52 -5.22
CA VAL A 280 -3.41 14.11 -6.11
C VAL A 280 -3.64 12.61 -5.93
N GLN A 281 -4.85 12.16 -6.22
CA GLN A 281 -5.24 10.76 -6.07
C GLN A 281 -5.79 10.20 -7.39
N LEU A 282 -5.60 8.90 -7.59
CA LEU A 282 -6.11 8.18 -8.74
C LEU A 282 -6.67 6.83 -8.27
N HIS A 283 -7.96 6.60 -8.51
CA HIS A 283 -8.68 5.38 -8.11
C HIS A 283 -9.75 4.96 -9.13
N GLY A 284 -10.31 3.77 -8.95
CA GLY A 284 -11.25 3.17 -9.91
C GLY A 284 -12.52 3.99 -10.12
N GLY A 285 -13.19 4.37 -9.03
CA GLY A 285 -14.41 5.18 -9.04
C GLY A 285 -14.31 6.65 -9.50
N MET A 286 -13.20 7.07 -10.13
CA MET A 286 -13.08 8.45 -10.66
C MET A 286 -13.73 8.58 -12.04
N SER A 287 -14.39 9.71 -12.29
CA SER A 287 -14.82 10.06 -13.66
C SER A 287 -13.62 10.28 -14.59
N ASP A 288 -13.84 10.07 -15.89
CA ASP A 288 -12.82 10.29 -16.93
C ASP A 288 -12.22 11.70 -16.87
N GLU A 289 -13.08 12.72 -16.72
CA GLU A 289 -12.65 14.12 -16.60
C GLU A 289 -11.70 14.33 -15.41
N SER A 290 -12.05 13.76 -14.24
CA SER A 290 -11.22 13.87 -13.04
C SER A 290 -9.90 13.13 -13.21
N ARG A 291 -9.94 11.95 -13.83
CA ARG A 291 -8.78 11.12 -14.14
C ARG A 291 -7.84 11.83 -15.11
N GLU A 292 -8.35 12.42 -16.18
CA GLU A 292 -7.58 13.25 -17.12
C GLU A 292 -6.97 14.47 -16.43
N ALA A 293 -7.70 15.14 -15.54
CA ALA A 293 -7.21 16.27 -14.78
C ALA A 293 -6.03 15.88 -13.89
N VAL A 294 -6.10 14.74 -13.19
CA VAL A 294 -5.01 14.22 -12.37
C VAL A 294 -3.81 13.80 -13.22
N GLN A 295 -4.03 13.14 -14.35
CA GLN A 295 -2.96 12.78 -15.27
C GLN A 295 -2.24 14.02 -15.79
N ARG A 296 -2.99 15.03 -16.25
CA ARG A 296 -2.45 16.31 -16.69
C ARG A 296 -1.69 17.00 -15.56
N ALA A 297 -2.26 16.99 -14.34
CA ALA A 297 -1.64 17.52 -13.13
C ALA A 297 -0.30 16.82 -12.78
N PHE A 298 -0.10 15.57 -13.20
CA PHE A 298 1.11 14.81 -12.85
C PHE A 298 2.07 14.58 -14.03
N LEU A 299 1.66 14.87 -15.25
CA LEU A 299 2.46 14.65 -16.47
C LEU A 299 2.99 15.92 -17.13
N LEU A 300 2.40 17.08 -16.85
CA LEU A 300 2.93 18.34 -17.36
C LEU A 300 4.29 18.69 -16.71
N PRO A 301 5.16 19.45 -17.38
CA PRO A 301 6.48 19.81 -16.88
C PRO A 301 6.47 20.44 -15.49
N PRO A 302 7.55 20.27 -14.70
CA PRO A 302 7.66 20.94 -13.41
C PRO A 302 7.69 22.47 -13.59
N GLY A 303 6.85 23.18 -12.82
CA GLY A 303 6.65 24.63 -12.89
C GLY A 303 5.16 24.97 -12.80
N GLU A 304 4.37 24.35 -13.67
CA GLU A 304 2.92 24.25 -13.61
C GLU A 304 2.55 22.90 -14.21
N PRO A 305 1.85 22.00 -13.50
CA PRO A 305 1.08 22.04 -12.24
C PRO A 305 1.91 21.77 -10.93
N PRO A 306 1.36 22.11 -9.75
CA PRO A 306 2.05 21.99 -8.45
C PRO A 306 2.13 20.57 -7.90
N ALA A 307 1.36 19.60 -8.43
CA ALA A 307 1.32 18.25 -7.89
C ALA A 307 2.72 17.61 -7.85
N ARG A 308 3.03 16.99 -6.71
CA ARG A 308 4.31 16.30 -6.45
C ARG A 308 4.11 14.88 -5.93
N ILE A 309 2.93 14.57 -5.40
CA ILE A 309 2.61 13.29 -4.79
C ILE A 309 1.36 12.73 -5.47
N LEU A 310 1.47 11.53 -6.05
CA LEU A 310 0.32 10.80 -6.59
C LEU A 310 0.04 9.56 -5.74
N LEU A 311 -1.13 9.53 -5.09
CA LEU A 311 -1.65 8.35 -4.42
C LEU A 311 -2.48 7.52 -5.41
N ALA A 312 -2.21 6.23 -5.52
CA ALA A 312 -2.94 5.39 -6.47
C ALA A 312 -3.27 4.01 -5.92
N THR A 313 -4.50 3.54 -6.16
CA THR A 313 -4.91 2.15 -5.90
C THR A 313 -4.59 1.22 -7.08
N ASP A 314 -4.72 -0.09 -6.87
CA ASP A 314 -4.62 -1.11 -7.91
C ASP A 314 -5.65 -0.89 -9.04
N ALA A 315 -6.90 -0.57 -8.68
CA ALA A 315 -8.02 -0.37 -9.62
C ALA A 315 -7.73 0.73 -10.65
N ALA A 316 -6.95 1.74 -10.27
CA ALA A 316 -6.65 2.88 -11.13
C ALA A 316 -5.57 2.65 -12.19
N ARG A 317 -4.94 1.48 -12.24
CA ARG A 317 -3.66 1.26 -12.93
C ARG A 317 -3.74 1.10 -14.44
N GLU A 318 -4.89 0.79 -15.01
CA GLU A 318 -4.93 0.50 -16.43
C GLU A 318 -4.65 1.76 -17.27
N GLY A 319 -3.88 1.59 -18.35
CA GLY A 319 -3.69 2.63 -19.38
C GLY A 319 -2.78 3.83 -19.08
N ILE A 320 -2.41 4.12 -17.82
CA ILE A 320 -1.75 5.40 -17.52
C ILE A 320 -0.22 5.31 -17.52
N ASN A 321 0.40 6.21 -18.31
CA ASN A 321 1.84 6.41 -18.43
C ASN A 321 2.24 7.55 -17.48
N LEU A 322 3.10 7.31 -16.49
CA LEU A 322 3.48 8.30 -15.46
C LEU A 322 4.98 8.63 -15.45
N GLN A 323 5.73 8.14 -16.44
CA GLN A 323 7.20 8.17 -16.44
C GLN A 323 7.84 9.53 -16.74
N ALA A 324 7.13 10.47 -17.39
CA ALA A 324 7.75 11.67 -17.98
C ALA A 324 8.52 12.55 -16.98
N HIS A 325 8.03 12.67 -15.74
CA HIS A 325 8.63 13.50 -14.70
C HIS A 325 8.68 12.80 -13.34
N CYS A 326 8.61 11.47 -13.32
CA CYS A 326 8.60 10.69 -12.10
C CYS A 326 9.57 9.51 -12.21
N ALA A 327 10.53 9.48 -11.29
CA ALA A 327 11.54 8.43 -11.19
C ALA A 327 11.45 7.66 -9.86
N ASP A 328 10.53 8.02 -8.98
CA ASP A 328 10.40 7.46 -7.64
C ASP A 328 8.99 6.90 -7.41
N LEU A 329 8.93 5.65 -6.97
CA LEU A 329 7.70 4.94 -6.69
C LEU A 329 7.82 4.18 -5.37
N PHE A 330 6.85 4.35 -4.49
CA PHE A 330 6.72 3.61 -3.24
C PHE A 330 5.61 2.57 -3.32
N HIS A 331 5.92 1.34 -2.93
CA HIS A 331 4.94 0.32 -2.60
C HIS A 331 4.64 0.43 -1.11
N PHE A 332 3.55 1.11 -0.76
CA PHE A 332 3.16 1.26 0.64
C PHE A 332 2.73 -0.08 1.25
N ASP A 333 2.10 -0.92 0.43
CA ASP A 333 1.95 -2.36 0.65
C ASP A 333 2.51 -3.14 -0.55
N ILE A 334 2.90 -4.39 -0.28
CA ILE A 334 3.40 -5.31 -1.30
C ILE A 334 2.22 -6.18 -1.75
N PRO A 335 1.77 -6.10 -3.02
CA PRO A 335 0.71 -6.97 -3.51
C PRO A 335 1.20 -8.42 -3.54
N TRP A 336 0.32 -9.34 -3.17
CA TRP A 336 0.63 -10.77 -3.12
C TRP A 336 0.79 -11.39 -4.52
N ASN A 337 0.26 -10.73 -5.54
CA ASN A 337 0.43 -11.13 -6.93
C ASN A 337 1.66 -10.41 -7.54
N PRO A 338 2.75 -11.13 -7.87
CA PRO A 338 3.94 -10.53 -8.47
C PRO A 338 3.69 -9.81 -9.80
N ALA A 339 2.67 -10.24 -10.56
CA ALA A 339 2.31 -9.55 -11.80
C ALA A 339 1.86 -8.12 -11.53
N ARG A 340 1.09 -7.89 -10.46
CA ARG A 340 0.66 -6.53 -10.06
C ARG A 340 1.83 -5.67 -9.64
N MET A 341 2.80 -6.25 -8.94
CA MET A 341 4.05 -5.57 -8.58
C MET A 341 4.81 -5.09 -9.83
N GLU A 342 4.95 -5.94 -10.85
CA GLU A 342 5.61 -5.55 -12.11
C GLU A 342 4.79 -4.51 -12.88
N GLN A 343 3.46 -4.58 -12.87
CA GLN A 343 2.58 -3.57 -13.46
C GLN A 343 2.70 -2.20 -12.77
N ARG A 344 2.84 -2.16 -11.43
CA ARG A 344 3.16 -0.94 -10.67
C ARG A 344 4.51 -0.38 -11.10
N ASN A 345 5.55 -1.20 -11.11
CA ASN A 345 6.90 -0.77 -11.51
C ASN A 345 6.94 -0.24 -12.94
N GLY A 346 6.21 -0.90 -13.86
CA GLY A 346 6.09 -0.50 -15.26
C GLY A 346 5.50 0.89 -15.48
N ARG A 347 4.95 1.56 -14.45
CA ARG A 347 4.49 2.96 -14.56
C ARG A 347 5.63 3.95 -14.72
N ILE A 348 6.83 3.61 -14.23
CA ILE A 348 8.05 4.42 -14.36
C ILE A 348 9.21 3.67 -15.02
N ASP A 349 9.27 2.34 -14.88
CA ASP A 349 10.31 1.44 -15.46
C ASP A 349 9.93 0.97 -16.87
N ARG A 350 10.04 1.88 -17.84
CA ARG A 350 9.69 1.63 -19.25
C ARG A 350 10.47 2.52 -20.21
N ALA A 351 10.33 2.25 -21.51
CA ALA A 351 10.93 3.06 -22.57
C ALA A 351 10.48 4.52 -22.49
N LEU A 352 11.34 5.43 -22.97
CA LEU A 352 11.10 6.90 -22.97
C LEU A 352 11.02 7.53 -21.57
N GLN A 353 11.46 6.82 -20.53
CA GLN A 353 11.73 7.42 -19.22
C GLN A 353 12.95 8.34 -19.35
N PRO A 354 12.84 9.66 -19.08
CA PRO A 354 13.95 10.57 -19.21
C PRO A 354 15.04 10.38 -18.14
N ALA A 355 14.69 9.84 -16.97
CA ALA A 355 15.65 9.58 -15.91
C ALA A 355 16.51 8.34 -16.24
N PRO A 356 17.85 8.40 -16.02
CA PRO A 356 18.72 7.24 -16.26
C PRO A 356 18.48 6.11 -15.24
N GLU A 357 17.93 6.43 -14.08
CA GLU A 357 17.59 5.48 -13.01
C GLU A 357 16.18 5.77 -12.49
N VAL A 358 15.44 4.69 -12.23
CA VAL A 358 14.16 4.73 -11.49
C VAL A 358 14.28 3.92 -10.20
N ARG A 359 13.62 4.38 -9.15
CA ARG A 359 13.70 3.83 -7.79
C ARG A 359 12.33 3.31 -7.36
N CYS A 360 12.28 2.01 -7.09
CA CYS A 360 11.12 1.31 -6.54
C CYS A 360 11.39 1.00 -5.06
N HIS A 361 10.72 1.73 -4.18
CA HIS A 361 10.90 1.68 -2.73
C HIS A 361 9.87 0.74 -2.07
N TYR A 362 10.30 0.00 -1.06
CA TYR A 362 9.44 -0.85 -0.23
C TYR A 362 9.97 -0.93 1.20
N PHE A 363 9.07 -1.20 2.14
CA PHE A 363 9.35 -1.21 3.57
C PHE A 363 9.54 -2.63 4.11
N VAL A 364 10.46 -2.79 5.05
CA VAL A 364 10.71 -4.04 5.77
C VAL A 364 10.93 -3.72 7.23
N TYR A 365 10.14 -4.30 8.13
CA TYR A 365 10.39 -4.21 9.57
C TYR A 365 11.53 -5.16 9.94
N THR A 366 12.54 -4.67 10.68
CA THR A 366 13.77 -5.43 11.03
C THR A 366 14.09 -5.48 12.50
#